data_AF-A0A7X7UHY7-F1
#
_entry.id   AF-A0A7X7UHY7-F1
#
_cell.length_a   1.000
_cell.length_b   1.000
_cell.length_c   1.000
_cell.angle_alpha   90.00
_cell.angle_beta   90.00
_cell.angle_gamma   90.00
#
_symmetry.space_group_name_H-M   'P 1'
#
loop_
_entity.id
_entity.type
_entity.pdbx_description
1 polymer ?
#
loop_
_entity_poly.entity_id
_entity_poly.type
_entity_poly.pdbx_seq_one_letter_code
_entity_poly.pdbx_strand_id
1 'polypeptide(L)' 'MPLVKCPDCGKEVSDQAPTCPQCGRPLKAQPKPADSQSGMSSMEKWWRLSAILSVFSMVFSMIFSFFGWFGRLFRRD' A
#
# COMPACT_ATOMS: atom_id res chain seq x y z
N MET A 1 0.47 -26.43 -7.37
CA MET A 1 1.49 -26.18 -8.41
C MET A 1 0.78 -26.03 -9.75
N PRO A 2 0.69 -24.83 -10.34
CA PRO A 2 0.07 -24.67 -11.65
C PRO A 2 0.99 -25.25 -12.73
N LEU A 3 0.45 -26.17 -13.53
CA LEU A 3 1.10 -26.61 -14.77
C LEU A 3 0.56 -25.72 -15.88
N VAL A 4 1.44 -25.05 -16.61
CA VAL A 4 1.09 -24.24 -17.78
C VAL A 4 1.21 -25.09 -19.03
N LYS A 5 0.24 -24.99 -19.93
CA LYS A 5 0.32 -25.63 -21.25
C LYS A 5 1.24 -24.79 -22.13
N CYS A 6 2.28 -25.42 -22.67
CA CYS A 6 3.11 -24.80 -23.67
C CYS A 6 2.24 -24.53 -24.93
N PRO A 7 2.17 -23.27 -25.43
CA PRO A 7 1.35 -22.93 -26.59
C PRO A 7 1.87 -23.53 -27.91
N ASP A 8 3.09 -24.09 -27.89
CA ASP A 8 3.75 -24.64 -29.06
C ASP A 8 3.56 -26.16 -29.17
N CYS A 9 3.88 -26.89 -28.08
CA CYS A 9 3.78 -28.35 -28.07
C CYS A 9 2.53 -28.90 -27.37
N GLY A 10 1.73 -28.04 -26.76
CA GLY A 10 0.51 -28.42 -26.03
C GLY A 10 0.76 -29.21 -24.74
N LYS A 11 2.02 -29.51 -24.40
CA LYS A 11 2.38 -30.26 -23.18
C LYS A 11 2.34 -29.38 -21.95
N GLU A 12 2.03 -30.02 -20.83
CA GLU A 12 1.99 -29.41 -19.52
C GLU A 12 3.41 -29.28 -18.96
N VAL A 13 3.79 -28.07 -18.57
CA VAL A 13 5.11 -27.74 -18.05
C VAL A 13 4.94 -26.97 -16.73
N SER A 14 5.89 -27.11 -15.81
CA SER A 14 5.88 -26.33 -14.58
C SER A 14 5.98 -24.83 -14.89
N ASP A 15 5.15 -24.02 -14.23
CA ASP A 15 5.16 -22.55 -14.32
C ASP A 15 6.53 -21.94 -13.93
N GLN A 16 7.37 -22.71 -13.25
CA GLN A 16 8.74 -22.31 -12.87
C GLN A 16 9.82 -22.70 -13.90
N ALA A 17 9.49 -23.48 -14.93
CA ALA A 17 10.47 -23.96 -15.89
C ALA A 17 10.91 -22.81 -16.84
N PRO A 18 12.21 -22.50 -16.94
CA PRO A 18 12.68 -21.40 -17.79
C PRO A 18 12.48 -21.67 -19.29
N THR A 19 12.47 -22.95 -19.65
CA THR A 19 12.36 -23.46 -21.02
C THR A 19 11.50 -24.72 -20.99
N CYS A 20 10.69 -24.93 -22.01
CA CYS A 20 9.93 -26.16 -22.18
C CYS A 20 10.90 -27.33 -22.43
N PRO A 21 10.95 -28.36 -21.57
CA PRO A 21 11.83 -29.51 -21.75
C PRO A 21 11.42 -30.43 -22.92
N GLN A 22 10.29 -30.13 -23.58
CA GLN A 22 9.74 -30.97 -24.64
C GLN A 22 9.91 -30.38 -26.04
N CYS A 23 9.88 -29.05 -26.18
CA CYS A 23 10.13 -28.38 -27.47
C CYS A 23 11.37 -27.48 -27.46
N GLY A 24 11.98 -27.23 -26.30
CA GLY A 24 13.16 -26.35 -26.17
C GLY A 24 12.84 -24.85 -26.24
N ARG A 25 11.56 -24.46 -26.29
CA ARG A 25 11.15 -23.05 -26.35
C ARG A 25 11.25 -22.37 -24.97
N PRO A 26 11.82 -21.15 -24.85
CA PRO A 26 11.87 -20.42 -23.59
C PRO A 26 10.45 -20.09 -23.11
N LEU A 27 10.10 -20.55 -21.90
CA LEU A 27 8.78 -20.35 -21.28
C LEU A 27 8.77 -19.19 -20.28
N LYS A 28 9.91 -18.54 -20.02
CA LYS A 28 9.95 -17.26 -19.27
C LYS A 28 9.25 -16.13 -20.02
N ALA A 29 7.93 -16.17 -20.08
CA ALA A 29 7.18 -14.98 -19.75
C ALA A 29 7.44 -14.77 -18.26
N GLN A 30 8.43 -13.93 -17.94
CA GLN A 30 8.47 -13.31 -16.61
C GLN A 30 7.03 -12.90 -16.32
N PRO A 31 6.47 -13.18 -15.12
CA PRO A 31 5.36 -12.38 -14.66
C PRO A 31 5.94 -10.96 -14.62
N LYS A 32 5.78 -10.22 -15.72
CA LYS A 32 5.78 -8.77 -15.69
C LYS A 32 4.80 -8.53 -14.56
N PRO A 33 5.25 -8.02 -13.40
CA PRO A 33 4.38 -7.90 -12.25
C PRO A 33 3.18 -7.15 -12.79
N ALA A 34 2.07 -7.88 -12.92
CA ALA A 34 0.80 -7.30 -13.22
C ALA A 34 0.54 -6.51 -11.95
N ASP A 35 1.01 -5.27 -12.00
CA ASP A 35 0.83 -4.28 -10.99
C ASP A 35 -0.68 -4.15 -10.83
N SER A 36 -1.17 -4.72 -9.74
CA SER A 36 -2.46 -4.37 -9.19
C SER A 36 -2.41 -4.45 -7.68
N GLN A 37 -1.25 -4.14 -7.08
CA GLN A 37 -1.15 -3.66 -5.69
C GLN A 37 -0.04 -2.59 -5.51
N SER A 38 0.37 -1.88 -6.57
CA SER A 38 1.07 -0.59 -6.47
C SER A 38 0.41 0.46 -7.37
N GLY A 39 -0.86 0.75 -7.05
CA GLY A 39 -1.57 1.91 -7.62
C GLY A 39 -2.59 2.57 -6.68
N MET A 40 -2.82 2.04 -5.47
CA MET A 40 -3.82 2.62 -4.55
C MET A 40 -3.62 2.27 -3.06
N SER A 41 -2.40 1.96 -2.58
CA SER A 41 -2.13 1.73 -1.14
C SER A 41 -1.20 2.79 -0.51
N SER A 42 -0.73 3.76 -1.30
CA SER A 42 0.08 4.89 -0.83
C SER A 42 -0.73 6.18 -0.62
N MET A 43 -2.06 6.10 -0.54
CA MET A 43 -2.94 7.24 -0.22
C MET A 43 -3.78 7.04 1.05
N GLU A 44 -4.04 5.80 1.48
CA GLU A 44 -4.82 5.54 2.70
C GLU A 44 -4.05 5.96 3.97
N LYS A 45 -2.72 5.76 4.00
CA LYS A 45 -1.90 6.22 5.13
C LYS A 45 -1.86 7.74 5.25
N TRP A 46 -1.90 8.49 4.14
CA TRP A 46 -1.86 9.95 4.19
C TRP A 46 -3.19 10.56 4.63
N TRP A 47 -4.32 9.98 4.20
CA TRP A 47 -5.63 10.47 4.61
C TRP A 47 -5.98 10.13 6.06
N ARG A 48 -5.60 8.93 6.55
CA ARG A 48 -5.75 8.60 7.97
C ARG A 48 -4.86 9.45 8.86
N LEU A 49 -3.62 9.71 8.43
CA LEU A 49 -2.72 10.62 9.13
C LEU A 49 -3.25 12.07 9.13
N SER A 50 -3.93 12.52 8.06
CA SER A 50 -4.51 13.87 8.02
C SER A 50 -5.72 14.04 8.94
N ALA A 51 -6.59 13.03 9.07
CA ALA A 51 -7.71 13.05 10.02
C ALA A 51 -7.24 13.14 11.48
N ILE A 52 -6.21 12.37 11.85
CA ILE A 52 -5.66 12.37 13.21
C ILE A 52 -5.00 13.72 13.54
N LEU A 53 -4.22 14.29 12.61
CA LEU A 53 -3.55 15.58 12.82
C LEU A 53 -4.57 16.72 13.01
N SER A 54 -5.69 16.69 12.28
CA SER A 54 -6.78 17.67 12.40
C SER A 54 -7.43 17.64 13.79
N VAL A 55 -7.79 16.44 14.28
CA VAL A 55 -8.37 16.27 15.62
C VAL A 55 -7.38 16.71 16.70
N PHE A 56 -6.10 16.35 16.56
CA PHE A 56 -5.08 16.72 17.53
C PHE A 56 -4.90 18.25 17.59
N SER A 57 -4.89 18.93 16.44
CA SER A 57 -4.80 20.40 16.36
C SER A 57 -6.03 21.09 16.99
N MET A 58 -7.25 20.59 16.72
CA MET A 58 -8.47 21.14 17.35
C MET A 58 -8.46 20.99 18.87
N VAL A 59 -8.12 19.81 19.37
CA VAL A 59 -8.06 19.54 20.81
C VAL A 59 -6.95 20.36 21.46
N PHE A 60 -5.77 20.44 20.85
CA PHE A 60 -4.65 21.22 21.37
C PHE A 60 -4.98 22.72 21.38
N SER A 61 -5.62 23.27 20.35
CA SER A 61 -6.08 24.67 20.34
C SER A 61 -7.13 24.95 21.39
N MET A 62 -8.10 24.05 21.62
CA MET A 62 -9.09 24.20 22.69
C MET A 62 -8.42 24.21 24.06
N ILE A 63 -7.51 23.26 24.32
CA ILE A 63 -6.78 23.19 25.59
C ILE A 63 -5.89 24.44 25.75
N PHE A 64 -5.13 24.84 24.74
CA PHE A 64 -4.22 25.98 24.83
C PHE A 64 -4.95 27.31 24.94
N SER A 65 -6.10 27.48 24.27
CA SER A 65 -6.97 28.65 24.43
C SER A 65 -7.68 28.65 25.76
N PHE A 66 -8.09 27.48 26.25
CA PHE A 66 -8.68 27.33 27.57
C PHE A 66 -7.65 27.67 28.65
N PHE A 67 -6.45 27.09 28.61
CA PHE A 67 -5.34 27.41 29.51
C PHE A 67 -4.82 28.84 29.35
N GLY A 68 -4.80 29.39 28.13
CA GLY A 68 -4.37 30.76 27.84
C GLY A 68 -5.40 31.80 28.29
N TRP A 69 -6.69 31.49 28.22
CA TRP A 69 -7.77 32.30 28.78
C TRP A 69 -7.84 32.16 30.30
N PHE A 70 -7.65 30.94 30.84
CA PHE A 70 -7.54 30.68 32.28
C PHE A 70 -6.33 31.39 32.91
N GLY A 71 -5.19 31.41 32.23
CA GLY A 71 -3.99 32.14 32.64
C GLY A 71 -4.14 33.66 32.59
N ARG A 72 -5.10 34.19 31.82
CA ARG A 72 -5.44 35.62 31.81
C ARG A 72 -6.49 36.00 32.87
N LEU A 73 -7.29 35.04 33.34
CA LEU A 73 -8.19 35.23 34.48
C LEU A 73 -7.45 35.13 35.83
N PHE A 74 -6.52 34.20 35.99
CA PHE A 74 -5.76 33.99 37.24
C PHE A 74 -4.64 35.01 37.53
N ARG A 75 -4.48 36.04 36.69
CA ARG A 75 -3.65 37.22 37.00
C ARG A 75 -4.50 38.44 37.38
N ARG A 76 -5.79 38.22 37.64
CA ARG A 76 -6.76 39.20 38.15
C ARG A 76 -7.43 38.71 39.45
N ASP A 77 -6.72 37.90 40.20
CA ASP A 77 -6.82 37.69 41.65
C ASP A 77 -5.38 37.69 42.19
#